data_AF-A0A2T2S4G4-F1
#
_entry.id   AF-A0A2T2S4G4-F1
#
_cell.length_a   1.000
_cell.length_b   1.000
_cell.length_c   1.000
_cell.angle_alpha   90.00
_cell.angle_beta   90.00
_cell.angle_gamma   90.00
#
_symmetry.space_group_name_H-M   'P 1'
#
loop_
_entity.id
_entity.type
_entity.pdbx_description
1 polymer ?
#
loop_
_entity_poly.entity_id
_entity_poly.type
_entity_poly.pdbx_seq_one_letter_code
_entity_poly.pdbx_strand_id
1 'polypeptide(L)'
;MIVVDTDVVSYFWLQMTADRPAAARAARERDADWAVPHLWRSEFRSVLRGYMTRDLMTLEEAQRSHQKAQEDLHDREHEVPADSVLQLVDDTRPYSSGRRRETPPAAAPV
;
A
#
# COMPACT_ATOMS: atom_id res chain seq x y z
N MET A 1 -9.46 8.81 5.45
CA MET A 1 -9.37 7.76 4.42
C MET A 1 -7.94 7.65 3.94
N ILE A 2 -7.19 6.67 4.45
CA ILE A 2 -5.83 6.33 4.03
C ILE A 2 -5.91 5.16 3.04
N VAL A 3 -5.27 5.31 1.88
CA VAL A 3 -5.08 4.22 0.92
C VAL A 3 -3.80 3.49 1.27
N VAL A 4 -3.86 2.17 1.41
CA VAL A 4 -2.70 1.34 1.77
C VAL A 4 -2.36 0.35 0.66
N ASP A 5 -1.07 0.11 0.46
CA ASP A 5 -0.58 -0.92 -0.45
C ASP A 5 -0.60 -2.32 0.20
N THR A 6 -0.28 -3.34 -0.58
CA THR A 6 -0.31 -4.73 -0.11
C THR A 6 0.81 -5.06 0.87
N ASP A 7 1.94 -4.36 0.80
CA ASP A 7 3.03 -4.55 1.77
C ASP A 7 2.58 -4.07 3.16
N VAL A 8 1.90 -2.93 3.24
CA VAL A 8 1.30 -2.41 4.47
C VAL A 8 0.22 -3.36 4.99
N VAL A 9 -0.65 -3.89 4.13
CA VAL A 9 -1.63 -4.93 4.50
C VAL A 9 -0.92 -6.14 5.10
N SER A 10 0.15 -6.63 4.47
CA SER A 10 0.84 -7.85 4.88
C SER A 10 1.32 -7.82 6.34
N TYR A 11 1.73 -6.67 6.87
CA TYR A 11 2.18 -6.53 8.26
C TYR A 11 1.11 -6.84 9.32
N PHE A 12 -0.18 -6.76 8.99
CA PHE A 12 -1.26 -6.95 9.96
C PHE A 12 -1.81 -8.37 9.98
N TRP A 13 -1.87 -9.02 8.81
CA TRP A 13 -2.48 -10.34 8.61
C TRP A 13 -1.48 -11.48 8.42
N LEU A 14 -0.18 -11.19 8.31
CA LEU A 14 0.89 -12.19 8.34
C LEU A 14 1.64 -12.12 9.68
N GLN A 15 1.97 -13.29 10.23
CA GLN A 15 2.89 -13.39 11.37
C GLN A 15 4.32 -13.22 10.84
N MET A 16 4.89 -12.04 11.03
CA MET A 16 6.28 -11.75 10.64
C MET A 16 7.19 -11.86 11.86
N THR A 17 8.40 -12.40 11.66
CA THR A 17 9.46 -12.47 12.68
C THR A 17 10.11 -11.11 13.00
N ALA A 18 9.88 -10.09 12.16
CA ALA A 18 10.31 -8.72 12.40
C ALA A 18 9.23 -7.92 13.14
N ASP A 19 9.65 -6.98 13.99
CA ASP A 19 8.74 -6.03 14.63
C ASP A 19 7.84 -5.37 13.58
N ARG A 20 6.53 -5.39 13.79
CA ARG A 20 5.60 -4.68 12.91
C ARG A 20 6.07 -3.20 12.82
N PRO A 21 6.13 -2.58 11.63
CA PRO A 21 6.64 -1.22 11.51
C PRO A 21 5.82 -0.24 12.35
N ALA A 22 6.48 0.58 13.16
CA ALA A 22 5.80 1.58 14.00
C ALA A 22 4.96 2.57 13.15
N ALA A 23 5.44 2.88 11.95
CA ALA A 23 4.71 3.72 10.99
C ALA A 23 3.38 3.10 10.53
N ALA A 24 3.34 1.78 10.29
CA ALA A 24 2.12 1.10 9.87
C ALA A 24 1.07 1.09 10.99
N ARG A 25 1.50 0.90 12.25
CA ARG A 25 0.64 1.03 13.42
C ARG A 25 0.09 2.44 13.59
N ALA A 26 0.95 3.46 13.50
CA ALA A 26 0.53 4.86 13.60
C ALA A 26 -0.47 5.24 12.49
N ALA A 27 -0.29 4.70 11.27
CA ALA A 27 -1.26 4.86 10.19
C ALA A 27 -2.61 4.22 10.53
N ARG A 28 -2.62 3.06 11.18
CA ARG A 28 -3.84 2.36 11.60
C ARG A 28 -4.57 3.08 12.74
N GLU A 29 -3.83 3.70 13.65
CA GLU A 29 -4.39 4.54 14.73
C GLU A 29 -4.98 5.84 14.20
N ARG A 30 -4.34 6.43 13.18
CA ARG A 30 -4.79 7.67 12.55
C ARG A 30 -6.04 7.46 11.69
N ASP A 31 -6.17 6.30 11.08
CA ASP A 31 -7.33 5.90 10.29
C ASP A 31 -7.52 4.39 10.35
N ALA A 32 -8.66 3.93 10.87
CA ALA A 32 -9.01 2.52 10.92
C ALA A 32 -9.81 2.05 9.69
N ASP A 33 -10.30 2.98 8.86
CA ASP A 33 -11.02 2.67 7.62
C ASP A 33 -10.10 2.90 6.42
N TRP A 34 -9.34 1.85 6.14
CA TRP A 34 -8.40 1.84 5.02
C TRP A 34 -9.10 1.55 3.71
N ALA A 35 -8.69 2.26 2.67
CA ALA A 35 -9.00 1.91 1.29
C ALA A 35 -7.88 1.05 0.71
N VAL A 36 -8.22 -0.03 0.02
CA VAL A 36 -7.25 -0.88 -0.69
C VAL A 36 -7.48 -0.83 -2.19
N PRO A 37 -6.42 -0.73 -3.02
CA PRO A 37 -6.54 -0.81 -4.47
C PRO A 37 -7.16 -2.13 -4.91
N HIS A 38 -7.96 -2.13 -5.99
CA HIS A 38 -8.65 -3.32 -6.50
C HIS A 38 -7.75 -4.56 -6.72
N LEU A 39 -6.46 -4.34 -7.00
CA LEU A 39 -5.48 -5.41 -7.21
C LEU A 39 -4.98 -6.07 -5.92
N TRP A 40 -5.40 -5.60 -4.74
CA TRP A 40 -4.86 -6.07 -3.46
C TRP A 40 -5.01 -7.59 -3.28
N ARG A 41 -6.08 -8.21 -3.79
CA ARG A 41 -6.27 -9.67 -3.70
C ARG A 41 -5.20 -10.44 -4.47
N SER A 42 -4.84 -9.99 -5.68
CA SER A 42 -3.78 -10.62 -6.49
C SER A 42 -2.40 -10.37 -5.90
N GLU A 43 -2.15 -9.17 -5.43
CA GLU A 43 -0.89 -8.82 -4.79
C GLU A 43 -0.71 -9.61 -3.49
N PHE A 44 -1.75 -9.72 -2.65
CA PHE A 44 -1.66 -10.45 -1.39
C PHE A 44 -1.43 -11.95 -1.60
N ARG A 45 -2.04 -12.54 -2.64
CA ARG A 45 -1.72 -13.92 -3.06
C ARG A 45 -0.26 -14.06 -3.53
N SER A 46 0.29 -13.04 -4.21
CA SER A 46 1.71 -13.01 -4.61
C SER A 46 2.64 -13.00 -3.40
N VAL A 47 2.29 -12.26 -2.35
CA VAL A 47 3.01 -12.26 -1.07
C VAL A 47 2.92 -13.64 -0.40
N LEU A 48 1.71 -14.20 -0.25
CA LEU A 48 1.50 -15.53 0.34
C LEU A 48 2.29 -16.61 -0.39
N ARG A 49 2.28 -16.60 -1.74
CA ARG A 49 3.13 -17.48 -2.56
C ARG A 49 4.60 -17.35 -2.14
N GLY A 50 5.11 -16.13 -1.98
CA GLY A 50 6.48 -15.87 -1.55
C GLY A 50 6.82 -16.52 -0.20
N TYR A 51 5.93 -16.44 0.78
CA TYR A 51 6.08 -17.10 2.08
C TYR A 51 6.08 -18.62 1.98
N MET A 52 5.14 -19.17 1.21
CA MET A 52 5.02 -20.62 1.01
C MET A 52 6.26 -21.19 0.30
N THR A 53 6.75 -20.52 -0.76
CA THR A 53 7.95 -20.98 -1.50
C THR A 53 9.25 -20.91 -0.70
N ARG A 54 9.25 -20.24 0.45
CA ARG A 54 10.38 -20.13 1.37
C ARG A 54 10.21 -21.02 2.61
N ASP A 55 9.19 -21.88 2.63
CA ASP A 55 8.83 -22.73 3.77
C ASP A 55 8.57 -21.96 5.08
N LEU A 56 8.19 -20.68 4.96
CA LEU A 56 7.90 -19.80 6.10
C LEU A 56 6.41 -19.84 6.52
N MET A 57 5.56 -20.48 5.71
CA MET A 57 4.12 -20.54 5.91
C MET A 57 3.56 -21.78 5.23
N THR A 58 2.71 -22.52 5.93
CA THR A 58 1.97 -23.66 5.39
C THR A 58 0.80 -23.20 4.51
N LEU A 59 0.28 -24.09 3.67
CA LEU A 59 -0.93 -23.81 2.88
C LEU A 59 -2.13 -23.43 3.77
N GLU A 60 -2.31 -24.11 4.90
CA GLU A 60 -3.42 -23.86 5.81
C GLU A 60 -3.32 -22.46 6.43
N GLU A 61 -2.12 -22.05 6.87
CA GLU A 61 -1.87 -20.71 7.38
C GLU A 61 -2.13 -19.65 6.31
N ALA A 62 -1.67 -19.87 5.08
CA ALA A 62 -1.90 -18.96 3.97
C ALA A 62 -3.39 -18.79 3.65
N GLN A 63 -4.15 -19.88 3.62
CA GLN A 63 -5.60 -19.87 3.42
C GLN A 63 -6.32 -19.10 4.53
N ARG A 64 -5.94 -19.35 5.79
CA ARG A 64 -6.52 -18.68 6.96
C ARG A 64 -6.24 -17.18 6.95
N SER A 65 -5.01 -16.78 6.65
CA SER A 65 -4.63 -15.36 6.50
C SER A 65 -5.38 -14.71 5.34
N HIS A 66 -5.53 -15.40 4.19
CA HIS A 66 -6.28 -14.89 3.05
C HIS A 66 -7.75 -14.64 3.37
N GLN A 67 -8.41 -15.61 3.99
CA GLN A 67 -9.81 -15.49 4.38
C GLN A 67 -10.02 -14.34 5.36
N LYS A 68 -9.18 -14.25 6.40
CA LYS A 68 -9.29 -13.17 7.40
C LYS A 68 -9.11 -11.78 6.78
N ALA A 69 -8.13 -11.63 5.88
CA ALA A 69 -7.92 -10.37 5.18
C ALA A 69 -9.12 -10.00 4.28
N GLN A 70 -9.75 -10.98 3.63
CA GLN A 70 -10.96 -10.74 2.84
C GLN A 70 -12.13 -10.29 3.70
N GLU A 71 -12.40 -10.97 4.82
CA GLU A 71 -13.48 -10.60 5.75
C GLU A 71 -13.30 -9.16 6.26
N ASP A 72 -12.08 -8.80 6.67
CA ASP A 72 -11.76 -7.48 7.23
C ASP A 72 -11.77 -6.36 6.17
N LEU A 73 -11.62 -6.67 4.88
CA LEU A 73 -11.46 -5.69 3.79
C LEU A 73 -12.57 -5.72 2.73
N HIS A 74 -13.60 -6.57 2.86
CA HIS A 74 -14.57 -6.82 1.78
C HIS A 74 -15.31 -5.57 1.28
N ASP A 75 -15.62 -4.61 2.16
CA ASP A 75 -16.30 -3.35 1.82
C ASP A 75 -15.35 -2.17 1.59
N ARG A 76 -14.03 -2.43 1.55
CA ARG A 76 -12.96 -1.41 1.54
C ARG A 76 -12.18 -1.37 0.22
N GLU A 77 -12.69 -2.06 -0.79
CA GLU A 77 -12.10 -2.10 -2.12
C GLU A 77 -12.54 -0.87 -2.92
N HIS A 78 -11.58 -0.03 -3.29
CA HIS A 78 -11.86 1.19 -4.03
C HIS A 78 -11.00 1.29 -5.28
N GLU A 79 -11.60 1.85 -6.34
CA GLU A 79 -10.83 2.38 -7.45
C GLU A 79 -10.10 3.62 -6.96
N VAL A 80 -8.78 3.59 -7.04
CA VAL A 80 -7.93 4.72 -6.64
C VAL A 80 -7.40 5.35 -7.94
N PRO A 81 -7.85 6.56 -8.30
CA PRO A 81 -7.37 7.24 -9.50
C PRO A 81 -5.87 7.49 -9.44
N ALA A 82 -5.16 7.19 -10.52
CA ALA A 82 -3.72 7.37 -10.60
C ALA A 82 -3.30 8.82 -10.32
N ASP A 83 -4.04 9.79 -10.85
CA ASP A 83 -3.75 11.22 -10.66
C ASP A 83 -3.78 11.64 -9.19
N SER A 84 -4.72 11.13 -8.40
CA SER A 84 -4.81 11.44 -6.97
C SER A 84 -3.59 10.91 -6.20
N VAL A 85 -3.10 9.73 -6.56
CA VAL A 85 -1.89 9.15 -5.96
C VAL A 85 -0.64 9.94 -6.38
N LEU A 86 -0.52 10.26 -7.66
CA LEU A 86 0.60 11.03 -8.19
C LEU A 86 0.66 12.44 -7.58
N GLN A 87 -0.48 13.09 -7.38
CA GLN A 87 -0.56 14.38 -6.69
C GLN A 87 -0.14 14.26 -5.23
N LEU A 88 -0.65 13.26 -4.49
CA LEU A 88 -0.26 13.04 -3.10
C LEU A 88 1.25 12.81 -2.96
N VAL A 89 1.85 12.06 -3.87
CA VAL A 89 3.30 11.85 -3.91
C VAL A 89 4.03 13.18 -4.14
N ASP A 90 3.54 14.03 -5.04
CA ASP A 90 4.14 15.36 -5.27
C ASP A 90 4.06 16.24 -4.01
N ASP A 91 2.90 16.23 -3.33
CA ASP A 91 2.64 17.03 -2.12
C ASP A 91 3.42 16.56 -0.89
N THR A 92 3.67 15.25 -0.77
CA THR A 92 4.31 14.61 0.39
C THR A 92 5.80 14.34 0.19
N ARG A 93 6.37 14.68 -0.96
CA ARG A 93 7.81 14.60 -1.18
C ARG A 93 8.53 15.39 -0.08
N PRO A 94 9.42 14.77 0.70
CA PRO A 94 10.27 15.53 1.60
C PRO A 94 11.07 16.50 0.74
N TYR A 95 11.12 17.75 1.19
CA TYR A 95 11.81 18.88 0.55
C TYR A 95 13.31 18.56 0.46
N SER A 96 13.71 17.68 -0.47
CA SER A 96 15.10 17.40 -0.78
C SER A 96 15.56 18.50 -1.72
N SER A 97 16.06 19.56 -1.08
CA SER A 97 17.04 20.53 -1.59
C SER A 97 17.23 20.55 -3.12
N GLY A 98 16.60 21.55 -3.76
CA GLY A 98 17.19 22.22 -4.93
C GLY A 98 17.05 21.52 -6.28
N ARG A 99 15.88 21.60 -6.89
CA ARG A 99 15.81 21.86 -8.34
C ARG A 99 14.52 22.60 -8.65
N ARG A 100 14.62 23.89 -8.99
CA ARG A 100 13.51 24.62 -9.62
C ARG A 100 13.13 23.84 -10.87
N ARG A 101 11.85 23.51 -11.04
CA ARG A 101 11.32 23.33 -12.38
C ARG A 101 11.39 24.71 -13.02
N GLU A 102 12.44 24.96 -13.80
CA GLU A 102 12.41 26.07 -14.74
C GLU A 102 11.37 25.70 -15.79
N THR A 103 10.22 26.39 -15.72
CA THR A 103 9.28 26.44 -16.83
C THR A 103 10.05 27.07 -18.00
N PRO A 104 10.22 26.39 -19.15
CA PRO A 104 10.83 27.03 -20.31
C PRO A 104 9.96 28.24 -20.68
N PRO A 105 10.56 29.41 -20.99
CA PRO A 105 9.81 30.59 -21.34
C PRO A 105 8.94 30.30 -22.57
N ALA A 106 7.68 30.74 -22.50
CA ALA A 106 6.74 30.64 -23.62
C ALA A 106 7.41 31.20 -24.88
N ALA A 107 7.45 30.40 -25.93
CA ALA A 107 7.93 30.84 -27.23
C ALA A 107 7.08 32.05 -27.67
N ALA A 108 7.75 33.18 -27.89
CA ALA A 108 7.12 34.39 -28.40
C ALA A 108 6.52 34.11 -29.79
N PRO A 109 5.34 34.66 -30.11
CA PRO A 109 4.75 34.48 -31.42
C PRO A 109 5.59 35.19 -32.48
N VAL A 110 5.82 34.51 -33.61
CA VAL A 110 6.42 35.06 -34.84
C VAL A 110 5.35 35.82 -35.62
#